data_AF-A0A961X8I4-F1
#
_entry.id   AF-A0A961X8I4-F1
#
_cell.length_a   1.000
_cell.length_b   1.000
_cell.length_c   1.000
_cell.angle_alpha   90.00
_cell.angle_beta   90.00
_cell.angle_gamma   90.00
#
_symmetry.space_group_name_H-M   'P 1'
#
loop_
_entity.id
_entity.type
_entity.pdbx_description
1 polymer ?
#
loop_
_entity_poly.entity_id
_entity_poly.type
_entity_poly.pdbx_seq_one_letter_code
_entity_poly.pdbx_strand_id
1 'polypeptide(L)' 'MQTNFTAEQLADPGVAHAESILRKCVHCGFCTATCPTYLTLGDELDSPRGRIYLIKDMLENGKPADDKIVKHIDRCLS' A
#
# COMPACT_ATOMS: atom_id res chain seq x y z
N MET A 1 1.98 6.45 8.14
CA MET A 1 2.79 6.98 7.03
C MET A 1 2.20 8.31 6.59
N GLN A 2 2.96 9.18 5.93
CA GLN A 2 2.40 10.44 5.41
C GLN A 2 1.40 10.14 4.29
N THR A 3 0.28 10.86 4.26
CA THR A 3 -0.73 10.85 3.19
C THR A 3 -1.02 12.27 2.72
N ASN A 4 -1.43 12.42 1.46
CA ASN A 4 -1.65 13.70 0.78
C ASN A 4 -3.01 13.74 0.05
N PHE A 5 -4.09 13.27 0.69
CA PHE A 5 -5.44 13.35 0.13
C PHE A 5 -6.01 14.78 0.16
N THR A 6 -6.77 15.15 -0.87
CA THR A 6 -7.51 16.43 -0.88
C THR A 6 -8.78 16.35 -0.03
N ALA A 7 -9.36 17.51 0.31
CA ALA A 7 -10.60 17.57 1.08
C ALA A 7 -11.77 16.87 0.35
N GLU A 8 -11.80 16.97 -0.99
CA GLU A 8 -12.79 16.32 -1.84
C GLU A 8 -12.62 14.80 -1.83
N GLN A 9 -11.39 14.29 -1.86
CA GLN A 9 -11.12 12.85 -1.75
C GLN A 9 -11.55 12.30 -0.40
N LEU A 10 -11.35 13.06 0.68
CA LEU A 10 -11.76 12.67 2.04
C LEU A 10 -13.27 12.77 2.29
N ALA A 11 -14.05 13.33 1.35
CA ALA A 11 -15.51 13.26 1.40
C ALA A 11 -16.03 11.85 1.08
N ASP A 12 -15.25 11.02 0.38
CA ASP A 12 -15.56 9.61 0.18
C ASP A 12 -15.30 8.81 1.49
N PRO A 13 -16.31 8.12 2.06
CA PRO A 13 -16.13 7.39 3.32
C PRO A 13 -15.09 6.27 3.25
N GLY A 14 -14.92 5.64 2.08
CA GLY A 14 -13.93 4.60 1.86
C GLY A 14 -12.51 5.14 1.87
N VAL A 15 -12.28 6.28 1.21
CA VAL A 15 -10.98 6.97 1.22
C VAL A 15 -10.65 7.50 2.62
N ALA A 16 -11.61 8.11 3.32
CA ALA A 16 -11.40 8.59 4.69
C ALA A 16 -11.03 7.43 5.64
N HIS A 17 -11.70 6.28 5.51
CA HIS A 17 -11.36 5.08 6.27
C HIS A 17 -9.96 4.57 5.93
N ALA A 18 -9.62 4.48 4.64
CA ALA A 18 -8.30 4.08 4.18
C ALA A 18 -7.21 5.01 4.72
N GLU A 19 -7.39 6.34 4.67
CA GLU A 19 -6.43 7.30 5.24
C GLU A 19 -6.16 7.01 6.72
N SER A 20 -7.22 6.77 7.50
CA SER A 20 -7.09 6.46 8.93
C SER A 20 -6.22 5.22 9.18
N ILE A 21 -6.28 4.23 8.29
CA ILE A 21 -5.48 3.00 8.36
C ILE A 21 -4.03 3.29 7.91
N LEU A 22 -3.85 3.97 6.77
CA LEU A 22 -2.53 4.32 6.23
C LEU A 22 -1.70 5.11 7.24
N ARG A 23 -2.31 6.06 7.95
CA ARG A 23 -1.64 6.87 8.97
C ARG A 23 -1.12 6.05 10.16
N LYS A 24 -1.67 4.85 10.44
CA LYS A 24 -1.19 3.96 11.51
C LYS A 24 0.18 3.33 11.24
N CYS A 25 0.63 3.26 9.98
CA CYS A 25 1.95 2.70 9.67
C CYS A 25 3.08 3.59 10.24
N VAL A 26 3.86 3.08 11.19
CA VAL A 26 4.98 3.81 11.84
C VAL A 26 6.36 3.46 11.28
N HIS A 27 6.43 2.78 10.14
CA HIS A 27 7.69 2.36 9.50
C HIS A 27 8.59 1.43 10.35
N CYS A 28 8.02 0.71 11.33
CA CYS A 28 8.75 -0.20 12.22
C CYS A 28 9.40 -1.42 11.54
N GLY A 29 8.95 -1.81 10.34
CA GLY A 29 9.51 -2.95 9.60
C GLY A 29 9.01 -4.34 10.03
N PHE A 30 8.09 -4.45 11.00
CA PHE A 30 7.54 -5.76 11.39
C PHE A 30 6.89 -6.52 10.22
N CYS A 31 6.26 -5.81 9.28
CA CYS A 31 5.61 -6.42 8.12
C CYS A 31 6.60 -7.02 7.11
N THR A 32 7.82 -6.47 6.99
CA THR A 32 8.82 -7.02 6.06
C THR A 32 9.45 -8.28 6.66
N ALA A 33 9.66 -8.31 7.97
CA ALA A 33 10.20 -9.48 8.68
C ALA A 33 9.26 -10.71 8.68
N THR A 34 7.95 -10.52 8.44
CA THR A 34 6.97 -11.62 8.50
C THR A 34 6.43 -12.05 7.14
N CYS A 35 6.65 -11.26 6.08
CA CYS A 35 6.11 -11.56 4.76
C CYS A 35 6.99 -12.56 3.99
N PRO A 36 6.50 -13.77 3.66
CA PRO A 36 7.32 -14.78 2.99
C PRO A 36 7.73 -14.36 1.57
N THR A 37 6.90 -13.60 0.85
CA THR A 37 7.25 -13.09 -0.48
C THR A 37 8.47 -12.15 -0.41
N TYR A 38 8.45 -11.19 0.53
CA TYR A 38 9.57 -10.26 0.72
C TYR A 38 10.84 -11.01 1.18
N LEU A 39 10.72 -11.93 2.13
CA LEU A 39 11.86 -12.72 2.60
C LEU A 39 12.51 -13.57 1.50
N THR A 40 11.72 -14.01 0.52
CA THR A 40 12.21 -14.84 -0.59
C THR A 40 12.79 -14.01 -1.74
N LEU A 41 12.11 -12.92 -2.11
CA LEU A 41 12.46 -12.14 -3.32
C LEU A 41 13.31 -10.91 -3.03
N GLY A 42 13.27 -10.38 -1.80
CA GLY A 42 13.98 -9.16 -1.38
C GLY A 42 13.44 -7.86 -1.99
N ASP A 43 12.33 -7.90 -2.72
CA ASP A 43 11.70 -6.73 -3.33
C ASP A 43 10.74 -6.05 -2.35
N GLU A 44 11.08 -4.84 -1.90
CA GLU A 44 10.26 -4.08 -0.94
C GLU A 44 8.85 -3.80 -1.46
N LEU A 45 8.64 -3.70 -2.79
CA LEU A 45 7.30 -3.52 -3.37
C LEU A 45 6.41 -4.75 -3.17
N ASP A 46 7.01 -5.94 -3.04
CA ASP A 46 6.30 -7.18 -2.76
C ASP A 46 5.97 -7.36 -1.26
N SER A 47 6.56 -6.55 -0.38
CA SER A 47 6.26 -6.54 1.06
C SER A 47 4.85 -6.00 1.35
N PRO A 48 4.25 -6.29 2.53
CA PRO A 48 2.92 -5.80 2.85
C PRO A 48 2.88 -4.27 2.90
N ARG A 49 3.93 -3.63 3.41
CA ARG A 49 4.05 -2.16 3.38
C ARG A 49 4.23 -1.62 1.96
N GLY A 50 5.03 -2.28 1.12
CA GLY A 50 5.20 -1.91 -0.28
C GLY A 50 3.88 -1.90 -1.05
N ARG A 51 3.05 -2.92 -0.87
CA ARG A 51 1.70 -2.99 -1.47
C ARG A 51 0.78 -1.88 -0.97
N ILE A 52 0.82 -1.58 0.33
CA ILE A 52 0.08 -0.46 0.90
C ILE A 52 0.53 0.87 0.26
N TYR A 53 1.82 1.04 -0.03
CA TYR A 53 2.35 2.20 -0.74
C TYR A 53 1.79 2.33 -2.16
N LEU A 54 1.72 1.22 -2.90
CA LEU A 54 1.14 1.20 -4.25
C LEU A 54 -0.35 1.57 -4.22
N ILE A 55 -1.12 0.96 -3.31
CA ILE A 55 -2.55 1.26 -3.12
C ILE A 55 -2.76 2.73 -2.74
N LYS A 56 -1.93 3.26 -1.83
CA LYS A 56 -1.96 4.67 -1.46
C LYS A 56 -1.73 5.58 -2.68
N ASP A 57 -0.73 5.29 -3.53
CA ASP A 57 -0.46 6.09 -4.73
C ASP A 57 -1.64 6.08 -5.71
N MET A 58 -2.28 4.91 -5.88
CA MET A 58 -3.49 4.76 -6.70
C MET A 58 -4.62 5.65 -6.18
N LEU A 59 -4.87 5.62 -4.86
CA LEU A 59 -5.93 6.41 -4.23
C LEU A 59 -5.65 7.91 -4.27
N GLU A 60 -4.43 8.33 -3.92
CA GLU A 60 -4.06 9.75 -3.88
C GLU A 60 -4.08 10.40 -5.27
N ASN A 61 -3.65 9.67 -6.30
CA ASN A 61 -3.58 10.20 -7.65
C ASN A 61 -4.73 9.80 -8.57
N GLY A 62 -5.72 9.05 -8.07
CA GLY A 62 -6.83 8.54 -8.88
C GLY A 62 -6.36 7.68 -10.07
N LYS A 63 -5.28 6.91 -9.90
CA LYS A 63 -4.68 6.11 -10.98
C LYS A 63 -5.17 4.66 -10.94
N PRO A 64 -5.45 4.03 -12.10
CA PRO A 64 -5.72 2.59 -12.15
C PRO A 64 -4.43 1.80 -11.85
N ALA A 65 -4.59 0.53 -11.46
CA ALA A 65 -3.48 -0.39 -11.36
C ALA A 65 -2.98 -0.77 -12.77
N ASP A 66 -1.71 -0.49 -13.06
CA ASP A 66 -1.04 -1.00 -14.26
C ASP A 66 -0.48 -2.41 -14.05
N ASP A 67 0.05 -3.03 -15.10
CA ASP A 67 0.60 -4.39 -15.04
C ASP A 67 1.72 -4.56 -13.99
N LYS A 68 2.48 -3.49 -13.71
CA LYS A 68 3.54 -3.53 -12.70
C LYS A 68 2.95 -3.53 -11.30
N ILE A 69 1.96 -2.68 -11.06
CA ILE A 69 1.22 -2.63 -9.79
C ILE A 69 0.53 -3.98 -9.55
N VAL A 70 -0.22 -4.48 -10.53
CA VAL A 70 -0.92 -5.77 -10.45
C VAL A 70 0.05 -6.89 -10.10
N LYS A 71 1.21 -6.95 -10.77
CA LYS A 71 2.26 -7.92 -10.47
C LYS A 71 2.68 -7.90 -8.99
N HIS A 72 2.86 -6.74 -8.38
CA HIS A 72 3.27 -6.66 -6.97
C HIS A 72 2.10 -6.93 -6.00
N ILE A 73 0.89 -6.49 -6.36
CA ILE A 73 -0.31 -6.70 -5.55
C ILE A 73 -0.70 -8.19 -5.47
N ASP A 74 -0.65 -8.91 -6.59
CA ASP A 74 -1.17 -10.29 -6.70
C ASP A 74 -0.11 -11.36 -6.39
N ARG A 75 1.16 -10.98 -6.28
CA ARG A 75 2.26 -11.93 -6.03
C ARG A 75 2.31 -12.38 -4.58
N CYS A 76 1.34 -13.18 -4.16
CA CYS A 76 1.40 -13.91 -2.89
C CYS A 76 2.06 -15.28 -3.09
N LEU A 77 2.85 -15.71 -2.10
CA LEU A 77 3.20 -17.12 -1.97
C LEU A 77 2.01 -17.79 -1.25
N SER A 78 1.49 -18.86 -1.87
CA SER A 78 0.32 -19.69 -1.48
C SER A 78 -0.21 -19.52 -0.05
#